data_AF-A0A7C4UF35-F1
#
_entry.id   AF-A0A7C4UF35-F1
#
_cell.length_a   1.000
_cell.length_b   1.000
_cell.length_c   1.000
_cell.angle_alpha   90.00
_cell.angle_beta   90.00
_cell.angle_gamma   90.00
#
_symmetry.space_group_name_H-M   'P 1'
#
loop_
_entity.id
_entity.type
_entity.pdbx_description
1 polymer ?
#
loop_
_entity_poly.entity_id
_entity_poly.type
_entity_poly.pdbx_seq_one_letter_code
_entity_poly.pdbx_strand_id
1 'polypeptide(L)'
;MRIQREWFRCDDGITRPMLSVTLQAADGSPVRDLFLIDSGADRTVLSAQLLAGLRTTHARPEPGQQLAGIGGQQAYVLVQTSLQFNRDDGVPILLRGEFAAFTDPAATDLSILGRDVLNLFDVILSRPRSQILLLAAPHTYRVEASEER
;
A
#
# COMPACT_ATOMS: atom_id res chain seq x y z
N MET A 1 5.92 7.66 -15.41
CA MET A 1 5.20 8.13 -14.20
C MET A 1 6.08 7.93 -12.97
N ARG A 2 6.06 8.83 -11.98
CA ARG A 2 6.94 8.78 -10.79
C ARG A 2 6.20 9.17 -9.50
N ILE A 3 6.44 8.40 -8.44
CA ILE A 3 6.13 8.75 -7.05
C ILE A 3 7.44 8.64 -6.27
N GLN A 4 7.89 9.74 -5.67
CA GLN A 4 9.05 9.77 -4.78
C GLN A 4 8.65 10.08 -3.35
N ARG A 5 9.04 9.23 -2.40
CA ARG A 5 8.84 9.47 -0.98
C ARG A 5 10.11 9.24 -0.19
N GLU A 6 10.16 9.81 0.99
CA GLU A 6 11.17 9.50 1.99
C GLU A 6 10.73 8.32 2.84
N TRP A 7 11.68 7.73 3.55
CA TRP A 7 11.34 6.70 4.53
C TRP A 7 10.61 7.33 5.72
N PHE A 8 9.55 6.68 6.18
CA PHE A 8 8.68 7.21 7.21
C PHE A 8 9.10 6.66 8.58
N ARG A 9 9.24 7.52 9.59
CA ARG A 9 9.46 7.10 10.98
C ARG A 9 8.10 6.83 11.63
N CYS A 10 7.80 5.57 11.91
CA CYS A 10 6.58 5.15 12.57
C CYS A 10 6.59 5.49 14.08
N ASP A 11 5.42 5.38 14.72
CA ASP A 11 5.22 5.72 16.13
C ASP A 11 6.01 4.83 17.09
N ASP A 12 6.33 3.60 16.67
CA ASP A 12 7.23 2.69 17.38
C ASP A 12 8.72 3.08 17.27
N GLY A 13 9.01 4.21 16.63
CA GLY A 13 10.36 4.74 16.43
C GLY A 13 11.12 4.09 15.27
N ILE A 14 10.57 3.06 14.63
CA ILE A 14 11.21 2.34 13.52
C ILE A 14 10.85 3.00 12.18
N THR A 15 11.87 3.21 11.36
CA THR A 15 11.71 3.82 10.03
C THR A 15 11.46 2.75 8.97
N ARG A 16 10.36 2.88 8.23
CA ARG A 16 9.84 1.91 7.24
C ARG A 16 9.55 2.56 5.88
N PRO A 17 9.51 1.77 4.80
CA PRO A 17 9.14 2.28 3.48
C PRO A 17 7.62 2.39 3.39
N MET A 18 7.06 3.56 3.77
CA MET A 18 5.62 3.78 3.80
C MET A 18 5.16 4.68 2.66
N LEU A 19 3.94 4.45 2.19
CA LEU A 19 3.26 5.31 1.21
C LEU A 19 1.91 5.75 1.76
N SER A 20 1.63 7.05 1.71
CA SER A 20 0.30 7.56 2.04
C SER A 20 -0.66 7.31 0.87
N VAL A 21 -1.76 6.62 1.18
CA VAL A 21 -2.80 6.24 0.22
C VAL A 21 -4.13 6.81 0.69
N THR A 22 -4.89 7.40 -0.23
CA THR A 22 -6.25 7.86 0.04
C THR A 22 -7.23 6.84 -0.53
N LEU A 23 -8.19 6.42 0.28
CA LEU A 23 -9.30 5.54 -0.07
C LEU A 23 -10.62 6.32 0.07
N GLN A 24 -11.71 5.75 -0.45
CA GLN A 24 -13.06 6.30 -0.26
C GLN A 24 -13.84 5.46 0.74
N ALA A 25 -14.38 6.11 1.77
CA ALA A 25 -15.34 5.49 2.68
C ALA A 25 -16.71 5.31 2.01
N ALA A 26 -17.59 4.56 2.65
CA ALA A 26 -18.95 4.29 2.15
C ALA A 26 -19.81 5.54 1.98
N ASP A 27 -19.53 6.61 2.73
CA ASP A 27 -20.19 7.92 2.60
C ASP A 27 -19.55 8.83 1.53
N GLY A 28 -18.56 8.32 0.79
CA GLY A 28 -17.81 9.05 -0.23
C GLY A 28 -16.71 9.96 0.33
N SER A 29 -16.54 10.05 1.65
CA SER A 29 -15.47 10.84 2.25
C SER A 29 -14.09 10.20 2.02
N PRO A 30 -13.02 10.99 1.86
CA PRO A 30 -11.68 10.45 1.73
C PRO A 30 -11.14 9.98 3.09
N VAL A 31 -10.64 8.74 3.14
CA VAL A 31 -9.90 8.19 4.27
C VAL A 31 -8.46 7.99 3.86
N ARG A 32 -7.52 8.63 4.56
CA ARG A 32 -6.10 8.50 4.29
C ARG A 32 -5.46 7.56 5.31
N ASP A 33 -4.61 6.66 4.83
CA ASP A 33 -3.81 5.78 5.67
C ASP A 33 -2.38 5.62 5.13
N LEU A 34 -1.47 5.10 5.96
CA LEU A 34 -0.10 4.75 5.58
C LEU A 34 -0.01 3.25 5.29
N PHE A 35 0.51 2.92 4.11
CA PHE A 35 0.73 1.55 3.69
C PHE A 35 2.22 1.23 3.73
N LEU A 36 2.57 0.11 4.35
CA LEU A 36 3.89 -0.48 4.22
C LEU A 36 4.07 -1.00 2.79
N ILE A 37 5.11 -0.55 2.09
CA ILE A 37 5.50 -1.13 0.81
C ILE A 37 6.20 -2.46 1.10
N ASP A 38 5.54 -3.56 0.76
CA ASP A 38 6.04 -4.90 1.02
C ASP A 38 6.03 -5.73 -0.25
N SER A 39 7.20 -5.83 -0.91
CA SER A 39 7.37 -6.69 -2.07
C SER A 39 7.30 -8.18 -1.74
N GLY A 40 7.33 -8.56 -0.45
CA GLY A 40 7.14 -9.93 0.04
C GLY A 40 5.67 -10.36 0.08
N ALA A 41 4.74 -9.41 0.21
CA ALA A 41 3.31 -9.68 0.21
C ALA A 41 2.76 -9.90 -1.22
N ASP A 42 2.08 -11.03 -1.45
CA ASP A 42 1.38 -11.29 -2.72
C ASP A 42 0.25 -10.29 -3.00
N ARG A 43 -0.44 -9.87 -1.93
CA ARG A 43 -1.64 -9.03 -2.01
C ARG A 43 -1.51 -7.80 -1.14
N THR A 44 -2.20 -6.75 -1.56
CA THR A 44 -2.45 -5.55 -0.77
C THR A 44 -3.52 -5.85 0.25
N VAL A 45 -3.25 -5.49 1.51
CA VAL A 45 -4.10 -5.82 2.64
C VAL A 45 -4.36 -4.58 3.49
N LEU A 46 -5.61 -4.27 3.75
CA LEU A 46 -6.01 -3.19 4.65
C LEU A 46 -5.93 -3.68 6.10
N SER A 47 -5.47 -2.82 7.02
CA SER A 47 -5.57 -3.09 8.45
C SER A 47 -7.03 -3.15 8.90
N ALA A 48 -7.30 -3.82 10.02
CA ALA A 48 -8.65 -3.85 10.59
C ALA A 48 -9.14 -2.45 11.01
N GLN A 49 -8.22 -1.58 11.42
CA GLN A 49 -8.52 -0.18 11.75
C GLN A 49 -8.99 0.59 10.52
N LEU A 50 -8.28 0.46 9.40
CA LEU A 50 -8.68 1.09 8.14
C LEU A 50 -10.03 0.55 7.66
N LEU A 51 -10.23 -0.77 7.71
CA LEU A 51 -11.51 -1.40 7.36
C LEU A 51 -12.68 -0.80 8.17
N ALA A 52 -12.51 -0.67 9.49
CA ALA A 52 -13.51 -0.07 10.37
C ALA A 52 -13.79 1.40 10.01
N GLY A 53 -12.77 2.15 9.61
CA GLY A 53 -12.89 3.54 9.16
C GLY A 53 -13.63 3.69 7.83
N LEU A 54 -13.45 2.76 6.89
CA LEU A 54 -14.12 2.81 5.57
C LEU A 54 -15.62 2.57 5.65
N ARG A 55 -16.10 1.83 6.65
CA ARG A 55 -17.52 1.47 6.84
C ARG A 55 -18.19 0.88 5.59
N THR A 56 -17.39 0.21 4.75
CA THR A 56 -17.81 -0.34 3.47
C THR A 56 -18.37 -1.75 3.61
N THR A 57 -19.17 -2.17 2.64
CA THR A 57 -19.58 -3.57 2.51
C THR A 57 -18.38 -4.42 2.10
N HIS A 58 -18.35 -5.66 2.57
CA HIS A 58 -17.28 -6.60 2.28
C HIS A 58 -17.85 -7.98 1.99
N ALA A 59 -17.14 -8.74 1.18
CA ALA A 59 -17.48 -10.11 0.85
C ALA A 59 -16.60 -11.08 1.66
N ARG A 60 -17.09 -12.31 1.83
CA ARG A 60 -16.26 -13.41 2.33
C ARG A 60 -15.38 -13.93 1.19
N PRO A 61 -14.12 -14.32 1.46
CA PRO A 61 -13.31 -15.00 0.47
C PRO A 61 -13.91 -16.36 0.12
N GLU A 62 -13.61 -16.84 -1.10
CA GLU A 62 -14.05 -18.16 -1.55
C GLU A 62 -13.40 -19.27 -0.71
N PRO A 63 -14.09 -20.42 -0.49
CA PRO A 63 -13.53 -21.53 0.24
C PRO A 63 -12.16 -21.97 -0.33
N GLY A 64 -11.16 -22.11 0.55
CA GLY A 64 -9.80 -22.49 0.17
C GLY A 64 -8.87 -21.32 -0.16
N GLN A 65 -9.38 -20.10 -0.32
CA GLN A 65 -8.52 -18.93 -0.33
C GLN A 65 -8.09 -18.60 1.11
N GLN A 66 -6.78 -18.42 1.30
CA GLN A 66 -6.19 -18.13 2.60
C GLN A 66 -5.15 -17.04 2.44
N LEU A 67 -5.04 -16.20 3.47
CA LEU A 67 -3.95 -15.27 3.61
C LEU A 67 -3.06 -15.75 4.75
N ALA A 68 -1.78 -15.94 4.43
CA ALA A 68 -0.78 -16.45 5.34
C ALA A 68 0.44 -15.54 5.34
N GLY A 69 1.04 -15.37 6.51
CA GLY A 69 2.30 -14.67 6.68
C GLY A 69 3.14 -15.33 7.78
N ILE A 70 4.13 -14.59 8.30
CA ILE A 70 4.99 -15.08 9.38
C ILE A 70 4.18 -15.45 10.63
N GLY A 71 3.12 -14.70 10.93
CA GLY A 71 2.21 -14.97 12.04
C GLY A 71 1.21 -16.11 11.81
N GLY A 72 1.36 -16.88 10.73
CA GLY A 72 0.42 -17.94 10.36
C GLY A 72 -0.74 -17.45 9.50
N GLN A 73 -1.85 -18.19 9.53
CA GLN A 73 -3.06 -17.88 8.77
C GLN A 73 -3.92 -16.90 9.52
N GLN A 74 -4.46 -15.93 8.79
CA GLN A 74 -5.28 -14.87 9.37
C GLN A 74 -6.59 -14.74 8.59
N ALA A 75 -7.68 -14.52 9.34
CA ALA A 75 -8.99 -14.29 8.74
C ALA A 75 -9.01 -12.92 8.05
N TYR A 76 -9.61 -12.87 6.86
CA TYR A 76 -9.73 -11.65 6.08
C TYR A 76 -11.06 -11.60 5.32
N VAL A 77 -11.41 -10.41 4.87
CA VAL A 77 -12.56 -10.14 4.00
C VAL A 77 -12.09 -9.45 2.72
N LEU A 78 -12.93 -9.47 1.69
CA LEU A 78 -12.67 -8.81 0.42
C LEU A 78 -13.43 -7.49 0.33
N VAL A 79 -12.72 -6.42 -0.04
CA VAL A 79 -13.26 -5.06 -0.10
C VAL A 79 -13.06 -4.50 -1.50
N GLN A 80 -14.16 -4.12 -2.15
CA GLN A 80 -14.14 -3.36 -3.38
C GLN A 80 -13.93 -1.88 -3.04
N THR A 81 -12.77 -1.33 -3.40
CA THR A 81 -12.47 0.09 -3.15
C THR A 81 -11.46 0.61 -4.18
N SER A 82 -11.09 1.87 -4.03
CA SER A 82 -10.10 2.54 -4.85
C SER A 82 -8.97 3.07 -4.01
N LEU A 83 -7.75 2.80 -4.45
CA LEU A 83 -6.52 3.35 -3.88
C LEU A 83 -6.09 4.54 -4.72
N GLN A 84 -5.99 5.70 -4.10
CA GLN A 84 -5.50 6.92 -4.72
C GLN A 84 -4.08 7.25 -4.23
N PHE A 85 -3.17 7.40 -5.18
CA PHE A 85 -1.78 7.79 -4.94
C PHE A 85 -1.52 9.18 -5.51
N ASN A 86 -0.70 9.98 -4.81
CA ASN A 86 -0.27 11.28 -5.32
C ASN A 86 1.03 11.15 -6.12
N ARG A 87 1.01 11.49 -7.40
CA ARG A 87 2.22 11.59 -8.22
C ARG A 87 3.02 12.83 -7.85
N ASP A 88 4.29 12.83 -8.24
CA ASP A 88 5.17 13.99 -8.04
C ASP A 88 4.76 15.20 -8.90
N ASP A 89 4.04 14.98 -10.00
CA ASP A 89 3.46 16.03 -10.86
C ASP A 89 2.08 16.51 -10.40
N GLY A 90 1.62 16.08 -9.22
CA GLY A 90 0.34 16.49 -8.64
C GLY A 90 -0.89 15.80 -9.22
N VAL A 91 -0.75 15.00 -10.30
CA VAL A 91 -1.87 14.24 -10.86
C VAL A 91 -2.13 13.00 -9.99
N PRO A 92 -3.36 12.74 -9.52
CA PRO A 92 -3.63 11.52 -8.78
C PRO A 92 -3.65 10.29 -9.69
N ILE A 93 -3.21 9.14 -9.17
CA ILE A 93 -3.45 7.83 -9.77
C ILE A 93 -4.57 7.19 -8.97
N LEU A 94 -5.56 6.63 -9.66
CA LEU A 94 -6.64 5.88 -9.04
C LEU A 94 -6.58 4.42 -9.51
N LEU A 95 -6.36 3.49 -8.57
CA LEU A 95 -6.44 2.06 -8.81
C LEU A 95 -7.71 1.53 -8.17
N ARG A 96 -8.63 1.02 -8.98
CA ARG A 96 -9.86 0.36 -8.50
C ARG A 96 -9.64 -1.14 -8.49
N GLY A 97 -10.04 -1.80 -7.41
CA GLY A 97 -9.89 -3.23 -7.31
C GLY A 97 -10.49 -3.82 -6.05
N GLU A 98 -10.29 -5.12 -5.93
CA GLU A 98 -10.63 -5.88 -4.74
C GLU A 98 -9.39 -6.11 -3.89
N PHE A 99 -9.44 -5.68 -2.65
CA PHE A 99 -8.32 -5.81 -1.72
C PHE A 99 -8.73 -6.64 -0.52
N ALA A 100 -7.76 -7.36 0.03
CA ALA A 100 -7.97 -8.05 1.29
C ALA A 100 -8.01 -7.02 2.43
N ALA A 101 -8.76 -7.32 3.49
CA ALA A 101 -8.74 -6.55 4.71
C ALA A 101 -8.80 -7.50 5.91
N PHE A 102 -7.92 -7.30 6.89
CA PHE A 102 -7.98 -8.06 8.13
C PHE A 102 -9.20 -7.65 8.94
N THR A 103 -9.83 -8.62 9.59
CA THR A 103 -10.92 -8.36 10.54
C THR A 103 -10.45 -8.35 11.99
N ASP A 104 -9.32 -9.01 12.26
CA ASP A 104 -8.67 -9.02 13.58
C ASP A 104 -7.64 -7.88 13.66
N PRO A 105 -7.81 -6.90 14.58
CA PRO A 105 -6.83 -5.85 14.82
C PRO A 105 -5.45 -6.38 15.23
N ALA A 106 -5.36 -7.58 15.80
CA ALA A 106 -4.09 -8.18 16.18
C ALA A 106 -3.31 -8.80 15.01
N ALA A 107 -3.90 -8.88 13.80
CA ALA A 107 -3.24 -9.47 12.64
C ALA A 107 -2.12 -8.58 12.09
N THR A 108 -2.31 -7.26 12.09
CA THR A 108 -1.30 -6.26 11.74
C THR A 108 -1.76 -4.86 12.15
N ASP A 109 -0.83 -4.06 12.63
CA ASP A 109 -1.07 -2.64 12.93
C ASP A 109 -1.05 -1.76 11.66
N LEU A 110 -0.45 -2.26 10.57
CA LEU A 110 -0.23 -1.49 9.33
C LEU A 110 -0.97 -2.10 8.16
N SER A 111 -1.54 -1.24 7.31
CA SER A 111 -1.97 -1.61 5.96
C SER A 111 -0.72 -1.94 5.12
N ILE A 112 -0.83 -2.91 4.21
CA ILE A 112 0.27 -3.44 3.40
C ILE A 112 -0.04 -3.23 1.93
N LEU A 113 0.88 -2.65 1.17
CA LEU A 113 0.84 -2.55 -0.29
C LEU A 113 1.68 -3.68 -0.87
N GLY A 114 1.02 -4.66 -1.48
CA GLY A 114 1.63 -5.90 -1.98
C GLY A 114 1.79 -5.93 -3.50
N ARG A 115 2.27 -7.08 -4.02
CA ARG A 115 2.63 -7.28 -5.43
C ARG A 115 1.48 -7.13 -6.42
N ASP A 116 0.24 -7.40 -6.01
CA ASP A 116 -0.96 -7.12 -6.82
C ASP A 116 -1.05 -5.66 -7.29
N VAL A 117 -0.55 -4.71 -6.49
CA VAL A 117 -0.41 -3.30 -6.87
C VAL A 117 1.02 -2.96 -7.29
N LEU A 118 2.02 -3.43 -6.54
CA LEU A 118 3.41 -3.04 -6.76
C LEU A 118 3.94 -3.49 -8.13
N ASN A 119 3.43 -4.57 -8.72
CA ASN A 119 3.83 -5.04 -10.05
C ASN A 119 3.39 -4.11 -11.20
N LEU A 120 2.60 -3.07 -10.91
CA LEU A 120 2.31 -2.00 -11.87
C LEU A 120 3.45 -0.98 -12.00
N PHE A 121 4.48 -1.13 -11.16
CA PHE A 121 5.61 -0.22 -11.06
C PHE A 121 6.91 -1.01 -10.99
N ASP A 122 8.03 -0.40 -11.37
CA ASP A 122 9.29 -0.77 -10.73
C ASP A 122 9.43 -0.03 -9.41
N VAL A 123 9.91 -0.77 -8.41
CA VAL A 123 9.97 -0.35 -7.02
C VAL A 123 11.43 -0.22 -6.60
N ILE A 124 11.84 0.96 -6.15
CA ILE A 124 13.19 1.20 -5.62
C ILE A 124 13.07 1.63 -4.17
N LEU A 125 13.58 0.80 -3.25
CA LEU A 125 13.70 1.11 -1.83
C LEU A 125 15.17 1.36 -1.49
N SER A 126 15.58 2.63 -1.43
CA SER A 126 16.97 3.03 -1.18
C SER A 126 17.12 3.61 0.22
N ARG A 127 17.42 2.75 1.21
CA ARG A 127 17.61 3.19 2.60
C ARG A 127 18.77 4.17 2.79
N PRO A 128 19.97 3.95 2.22
CA PRO A 128 21.09 4.90 2.41
C PRO A 128 20.79 6.31 1.89
N ARG A 129 19.93 6.44 0.87
CA ARG A 129 19.53 7.74 0.30
C ARG A 129 18.22 8.27 0.90
N SER A 130 17.63 7.56 1.86
CA SER A 130 16.28 7.82 2.40
C SER A 130 15.23 8.03 1.30
N GLN A 131 15.24 7.18 0.27
CA GLN A 131 14.36 7.32 -0.90
C GLN A 131 13.55 6.05 -1.18
N ILE A 132 12.32 6.27 -1.62
CA ILE A 132 11.36 5.31 -2.13
C ILE A 132 10.90 5.83 -3.49
N LEU A 133 10.98 5.00 -4.54
CA LEU A 133 10.49 5.35 -5.87
C LEU A 133 9.53 4.26 -6.37
N LEU A 134 8.37 4.68 -6.88
CA LEU A 134 7.47 3.85 -7.69
C LEU A 134 7.38 4.46 -9.09
N LEU A 135 7.73 3.66 -10.11
CA LEU A 135 7.93 4.12 -11.48
C LEU A 135 7.08 3.27 -12.42
N ALA A 136 6.19 3.87 -13.22
CA ALA A 136 5.41 3.14 -14.24
C ALA A 136 5.67 3.68 -15.66
N ALA A 137 5.61 2.75 -16.63
CA ALA A 137 6.00 2.73 -18.04
C ALA A 137 6.05 4.04 -18.88
N PRO A 138 6.76 4.01 -20.03
CA PRO A 138 7.57 2.89 -20.53
C PRO A 138 9.00 2.99 -19.99
N HIS A 139 9.48 1.99 -19.24
CA HIS A 139 10.78 2.10 -18.55
C HIS A 139 11.78 1.00 -18.95
N THR A 140 12.96 1.44 -19.39
CA THR A 140 14.23 0.70 -19.59
C THR A 140 15.36 1.37 -18.80
N TYR A 141 15.02 2.00 -17.67
CA TYR A 141 15.80 2.96 -16.86
C TYR A 141 17.17 3.42 -17.37
N ARG A 142 17.36 4.75 -17.47
CA ARG A 142 18.67 5.34 -17.11
C ARG A 142 18.50 6.27 -15.91
N VAL A 143 19.24 5.96 -14.86
CA VAL A 143 19.34 6.73 -13.61
C VAL A 143 20.52 7.68 -13.76
N GLU A 144 20.29 8.97 -13.57
CA GLU A 144 21.34 9.99 -13.60
C GLU A 144 21.55 10.55 -12.18
N ALA A 145 22.82 10.73 -11.82
CA ALA A 145 23.22 11.17 -10.49
C ALA A 145 22.75 12.60 -10.24
N SER A 146 22.29 12.88 -9.02
CA SER A 146 22.31 14.25 -8.51
C SER A 146 23.77 14.60 -8.19
N GLU A 147 24.42 15.37 -9.06
CA GLU A 147 25.45 16.29 -8.56
C GLU A 147 24.70 17.45 -7.92
N GLU A 148 24.79 17.58 -6.60
CA GLU A 148 24.80 18.91 -5.99
C GLU A 148 25.39 18.87 -4.58
N ARG A 149 26.67 19.30 -4.57
CA ARG A 149 27.46 20.02 -3.55
C ARG A 149 27.75 19.36 -2.20
#